data_AF-A0A2V7R4S2-F1
#
_entry.id   AF-A0A2V7R4S2-F1
#
_cell.length_a   1.000
_cell.length_b   1.000
_cell.length_c   1.000
_cell.angle_alpha   90.00
_cell.angle_beta   90.00
_cell.angle_gamma   90.00
#
_symmetry.space_group_name_H-M   'P 1'
#
loop_
_entity.id
_entity.type
_entity.pdbx_description
1 polymer ?
#
loop_
_entity_poly.entity_id
_entity_poly.type
_entity_poly.pdbx_seq_one_letter_code
_entity_poly.pdbx_strand_id
1 'polypeptide(L)'
;MPRRHPWGDAQVVAYRLPTAHAEGMLAVYVPSARILFQSDVVNATPTPPAGGSAELVKFVKARGIAVDRVAGGHGVVLPWANVERAAAP
;
A
#
# COMPACT_ATOMS: atom_id res chain seq x y z
N MET A 1 -17.02 5.43 -37.71
CA MET A 1 -16.25 4.33 -37.10
C MET A 1 -15.77 4.77 -35.72
N PRO A 2 -16.30 4.27 -34.59
CA PRO A 2 -15.83 4.70 -33.28
C PRO A 2 -14.50 4.00 -32.94
N ARG A 3 -13.49 4.79 -32.56
CA ARG A 3 -12.20 4.29 -32.07
C ARG A 3 -12.38 3.70 -30.68
N ARG A 4 -12.00 2.43 -30.50
CA ARG A 4 -11.86 1.80 -29.18
C ARG A 4 -10.57 2.33 -28.53
N HIS A 5 -10.69 3.07 -27.44
CA HIS A 5 -9.58 3.34 -26.52
C HIS A 5 -9.61 2.23 -25.46
N PRO A 6 -8.52 1.49 -25.22
CA PRO A 6 -8.52 0.42 -24.23
C PRO A 6 -8.49 1.02 -22.82
N TRP A 7 -9.61 0.94 -22.11
CA TRP A 7 -9.64 1.06 -20.65
C TRP A 7 -9.82 -0.39 -20.14
N GLY A 8 -8.85 -1.20 -19.68
CA GLY A 8 -7.39 -1.21 -19.63
C GLY A 8 -6.97 -2.55 -18.97
N ASP A 9 -5.86 -3.17 -19.38
CA ASP A 9 -5.43 -4.52 -18.92
C ASP A 9 -4.70 -4.51 -17.56
N ALA A 10 -4.93 -3.49 -16.73
CA ALA A 10 -4.21 -3.30 -15.47
C ALA A 10 -4.67 -4.32 -14.43
N GLN A 11 -3.74 -5.16 -13.97
CA GLN A 11 -4.00 -6.09 -12.87
C GLN A 11 -4.14 -5.34 -11.55
N VAL A 12 -5.18 -5.68 -10.79
CA VAL A 12 -5.39 -5.23 -9.40
C VAL A 12 -5.47 -6.46 -8.52
N VAL A 13 -4.67 -6.52 -7.46
CA VAL A 13 -4.60 -7.67 -6.56
C VAL A 13 -5.00 -7.24 -5.15
N ALA A 14 -5.99 -7.92 -4.58
CA ALA A 14 -6.38 -7.73 -3.19
C ALA A 14 -5.74 -8.81 -2.30
N TYR A 15 -5.13 -8.40 -1.20
CA TYR A 15 -4.57 -9.29 -0.20
C TYR A 15 -5.23 -9.02 1.15
N ARG A 16 -5.51 -10.08 1.92
CA ARG A 16 -5.79 -9.88 3.35
C ARG A 16 -4.55 -9.29 4.02
N LEU A 17 -4.74 -8.18 4.72
CA LEU A 17 -3.74 -7.46 5.49
C LEU A 17 -3.98 -7.72 6.99
N PRO A 18 -3.17 -8.56 7.64
CA PRO A 18 -3.18 -8.67 9.09
C PRO A 18 -2.62 -7.38 9.69
N THR A 19 -3.45 -6.65 10.45
CA THR A 19 -3.09 -5.37 11.07
C THR A 19 -3.88 -5.19 12.38
N ALA A 20 -3.30 -4.46 13.32
CA ALA A 20 -3.98 -4.01 14.52
C ALA A 20 -5.04 -2.91 14.25
N HIS A 21 -5.03 -2.27 13.09
CA HIS A 21 -5.97 -1.19 12.77
C HIS A 21 -7.43 -1.67 12.74
N ALA A 22 -7.70 -2.73 11.98
CA ALA A 22 -9.01 -3.39 11.95
C ALA A 22 -8.90 -4.84 11.46
N GLU A 23 -9.75 -5.71 11.98
CA GLU A 23 -9.81 -7.11 11.57
C GLU A 23 -10.38 -7.25 10.14
N GLY A 24 -9.80 -8.16 9.36
CA GLY A 24 -10.32 -8.54 8.05
C GLY A 24 -10.00 -7.57 6.91
N MET A 25 -9.16 -6.56 7.15
CA MET A 25 -8.77 -5.57 6.14
C MET A 25 -8.12 -6.18 4.90
N LEU A 26 -8.29 -5.48 3.78
CA LEU A 26 -7.64 -5.76 2.51
C LEU A 26 -6.62 -4.66 2.19
N ALA A 27 -5.46 -5.05 1.67
CA ALA A 27 -4.57 -4.18 0.95
C ALA A 27 -4.74 -4.41 -0.56
N VAL A 28 -4.83 -3.33 -1.33
CA VAL A 28 -5.01 -3.39 -2.79
C VAL A 28 -3.71 -2.97 -3.46
N TYR A 29 -3.17 -3.84 -4.30
CA TYR A 29 -1.89 -3.64 -4.98
C TYR A 29 -2.08 -3.56 -6.49
N VAL A 30 -1.42 -2.59 -7.13
CA VAL A 30 -1.38 -2.43 -8.59
C VAL A 30 0.05 -2.72 -9.06
N PRO A 31 0.35 -3.91 -9.60
CA PRO A 31 1.72 -4.32 -9.90
C PRO A 31 2.44 -3.43 -10.91
N SER A 32 1.75 -3.00 -11.97
CA SER A 32 2.34 -2.15 -13.01
C SER A 32 2.72 -0.75 -12.50
N ALA A 33 2.06 -0.28 -11.44
CA ALA A 33 2.32 1.02 -10.83
C ALA A 33 3.16 0.93 -9.54
N ARG A 34 3.35 -0.28 -8.99
CA ARG A 34 4.03 -0.56 -7.71
C ARG A 34 3.45 0.27 -6.57
N ILE A 35 2.12 0.43 -6.56
CA ILE A 35 1.37 1.16 -5.53
C ILE A 35 0.56 0.19 -4.69
N LEU A 36 0.64 0.35 -3.36
CA LEU A 36 -0.17 -0.38 -2.39
C LEU A 36 -1.13 0.57 -1.65
N PHE A 37 -2.44 0.34 -1.75
CA PHE A 37 -3.44 0.98 -0.92
C PHE A 37 -3.70 0.16 0.34
N GLN A 38 -3.69 0.80 1.51
CA GLN A 38 -3.76 0.14 2.82
C GLN A 38 -4.80 0.76 3.78
N SER A 39 -5.63 1.67 3.29
CA SER A 39 -6.49 2.53 4.12
C SER A 39 -5.66 3.28 5.16
N ASP A 40 -5.80 3.02 6.45
CA ASP A 40 -5.32 3.92 7.51
C ASP A 40 -4.30 3.29 8.46
N VAL A 41 -3.67 2.19 8.06
CA VAL A 41 -2.49 1.63 8.75
C VAL A 41 -1.34 2.64 8.74
N VAL A 42 -1.19 3.41 7.66
CA VAL A 42 -0.33 4.58 7.57
C VAL A 42 -1.10 5.77 6.99
N ASN A 43 -1.32 6.81 7.79
CA ASN A 43 -2.16 7.96 7.43
C ASN A 43 -1.53 9.32 7.77
N ALA A 44 -0.28 9.36 8.22
CA ALA A 44 0.39 10.59 8.67
C ALA A 44 1.60 10.94 7.78
N THR A 45 1.79 12.23 7.57
CA THR A 45 3.01 12.83 6.99
C THR A 45 3.53 13.92 7.95
N PRO A 46 4.85 14.23 7.96
CA PRO A 46 5.93 13.60 7.20
C PRO A 46 6.44 12.29 7.82
N THR A 47 6.02 11.98 9.05
CA THR A 47 6.48 10.82 9.83
C THR A 47 5.35 9.81 9.99
N PRO A 48 5.35 8.71 9.21
CA PRO A 48 4.41 7.61 9.38
C PRO A 48 4.45 7.00 10.79
N PRO A 49 3.34 6.42 11.30
CA PRO A 49 3.35 5.71 12.56
C PRO A 49 4.24 4.46 12.48
N ALA A 50 5.14 4.29 13.45
CA ALA A 50 6.11 3.20 13.44
C ALA A 50 5.47 1.80 13.45
N GLY A 51 4.44 1.60 14.28
CA GLY A 51 3.72 0.32 14.40
C GLY A 51 3.08 -0.11 13.08
N GLY A 52 2.25 0.75 12.48
CA GLY A 52 1.63 0.47 11.18
C GLY A 52 2.66 0.33 10.05
N SER A 53 3.76 1.08 10.12
CA SER A 53 4.86 0.93 9.16
C SER A 53 5.53 -0.44 9.26
N ALA A 54 5.79 -0.94 10.47
CA ALA A 54 6.35 -2.27 10.69
C ALA A 54 5.41 -3.39 10.21
N GLU A 55 4.11 -3.26 10.42
CA GLU A 55 3.10 -4.19 9.90
C GLU A 55 3.12 -4.25 8.36
N LEU A 56 3.14 -3.09 7.70
CA LEU A 56 3.19 -3.01 6.23
C LEU A 56 4.49 -3.59 5.67
N VAL A 57 5.64 -3.28 6.27
CA VAL A 57 6.93 -3.83 5.84
C VAL A 57 6.94 -5.36 5.96
N LYS A 58 6.45 -5.90 7.08
CA LYS A 58 6.32 -7.36 7.27
C LYS A 58 5.39 -7.97 6.23
N PHE A 59 4.24 -7.34 5.99
CA PHE A 59 3.26 -7.78 5.00
C PHE A 59 3.84 -7.81 3.57
N VAL A 60 4.49 -6.72 3.13
CA VAL A 60 5.09 -6.61 1.78
C VAL A 60 6.17 -7.68 1.58
N LYS A 61 7.05 -7.88 2.57
CA LYS A 61 8.07 -8.94 2.55
C LYS A 61 7.46 -10.34 2.47
N ALA A 62 6.43 -10.62 3.28
CA ALA A 62 5.77 -11.92 3.28
C ALA A 62 5.05 -12.24 1.96
N ARG A 63 4.63 -11.22 1.21
CA ARG A 63 4.00 -11.38 -0.12
C ARG A 63 4.99 -11.39 -1.27
N GLY A 64 6.25 -11.02 -1.06
CA GLY A 64 7.24 -10.91 -2.12
C GLY A 64 6.87 -9.89 -3.20
N ILE A 65 6.11 -8.85 -2.85
CA ILE A 65 5.73 -7.77 -3.77
C ILE A 65 6.66 -6.58 -3.64
N ALA A 66 6.80 -5.80 -4.71
CA ALA A 66 7.67 -4.63 -4.74
C ALA A 66 6.83 -3.36 -4.75
N VAL A 67 7.00 -2.50 -3.74
CA VAL A 67 6.18 -1.30 -3.53
C VAL A 67 7.08 -0.07 -3.59
N ASP A 68 6.69 0.91 -4.40
CA ASP A 68 7.39 2.20 -4.49
C ASP A 68 6.65 3.28 -3.71
N ARG A 69 5.32 3.18 -3.64
CA ARG A 69 4.45 4.13 -2.92
C ARG A 69 3.30 3.43 -2.21
N VAL A 70 2.91 3.97 -1.06
CA VAL A 70 1.69 3.59 -0.36
C VAL A 70 0.66 4.71 -0.44
N ALA A 71 -0.60 4.35 -0.65
CA ALA A 71 -1.73 5.27 -0.60
C ALA A 71 -2.57 4.99 0.65
N GLY A 72 -2.84 6.04 1.42
CA GLY A 72 -3.74 6.00 2.57
C GLY A 72 -5.20 6.29 2.20
N GLY A 73 -6.12 5.89 3.08
CA GLY A 73 -7.55 6.22 3.03
C GLY A 73 -7.77 7.70 3.27
N HIS A 74 -6.99 8.30 4.18
CA HIS A 74 -6.95 9.75 4.39
C HIS A 74 -5.74 10.39 3.68
N GLY A 75 -5.94 10.76 2.41
CA GLY A 75 -5.26 11.87 1.70
C GLY A 75 -3.75 11.81 1.46
N VAL A 76 -3.02 10.84 2.01
CA VAL A 76 -1.56 10.79 1.90
C VAL A 76 -1.09 9.70 0.94
N VAL A 77 -0.23 10.08 0.00
CA VAL A 77 0.59 9.13 -0.77
C VAL A 77 2.04 9.31 -0.34
N LEU A 78 2.65 8.23 0.13
CA LEU A 78 3.99 8.26 0.74
C LEU A 78 4.96 7.39 -0.07
N PRO A 79 6.21 7.83 -0.27
CA PRO A 79 7.28 6.95 -0.73
C PRO A 79 7.47 5.77 0.21
N TRP A 80 7.66 4.57 -0.34
CA TRP A 80 7.88 3.36 0.45
C TRP A 80 9.07 3.48 1.41
N ALA A 81 10.15 4.15 0.99
CA ALA A 81 11.32 4.42 1.83
C ALA A 81 11.01 5.17 3.14
N ASN A 82 9.93 5.97 3.17
CA ASN A 82 9.49 6.64 4.41
C ASN A 82 8.84 5.65 5.38
N VAL A 83 8.08 4.70 4.86
CA VAL A 83 7.49 3.60 5.65
C VAL A 83 8.59 2.70 6.19
N GLU A 84 9.57 2.33 5.36
CA GLU A 84 10.70 1.51 5.80
C GLU A 84 11.52 2.19 6.90
N ARG A 85 11.79 3.49 6.75
CA ARG A 85 12.49 4.28 7.78
C ARG A 85 11.71 4.37 9.08
N ALA A 86 10.39 4.53 9.01
CA ALA A 86 9.53 4.58 10.20
C ALA A 86 9.37 3.22 10.90
N ALA A 87 9.55 2.12 10.16
CA ALA A 87 9.49 0.76 10.70
C ALA A 87 10.76 0.34 11.47
N ALA A 88 11.87 1.07 11.30
CA ALA A 88 13.10 0.82 12.05
C ALA A 88 12.94 1.27 13.51
N PRO A 89 13.51 0.53 14.48
CA PRO A 89 13.50 0.93 15.90
C PRO A 89 14.26 2.22 16.17
#